data_AF-A0A9D6SZM0-F1
#
_entry.id   AF-A0A9D6SZM0-F1
#
_cell.length_a   1.000
_cell.length_b   1.000
_cell.length_c   1.000
_cell.angle_alpha   90.00
_cell.angle_beta   90.00
_cell.angle_gamma   90.00
#
_symmetry.space_group_name_H-M   'P 1'
#
loop_
_entity.id
_entity.type
_entity.pdbx_description
1 polymer ?
#
loop_
_entity_poly.entity_id
_entity_poly.type
_entity_poly.pdbx_seq_one_letter_code
_entity_poly.pdbx_strand_id
1 'polypeptide(L)'
;MARRKLVIAMMMHETNTFSPVPTPLAAFRPLAGDAAIEEFRDTNTQLGGFLDVAREIGAEVAVPLAAGAHPSGYVEKAAYEDMCEAIVGAIRNGCDAAFLALHGAMVAEHVDDGEGELLRRIRAVAPRLPVAVGLDFHSHMTAPMVEHATVITGYRTYPHVDMGETGQRAGRTLARVLNGEVAPVMVWGSRPMMTSTLVHTPARQPMKDIMDLALHAEASGAVLNASVFGGFPHADVPHLSCSAVIVCDRRTDAGRALLDRLLDRAWDRREAFLYKGAPLATQIAHARTLGEGPIVLVDHGDNTASGGTQDVMSVIEEALRQGLDGVVAGPICDPASVKRIIEAGTAASVTLPLGGKIDMPQINLKGKPLTVTG
;
A
#
# COMPACT_ATOMS: atom_id res chain seq x y z
N MET A 1 17.38 34.42 -5.81
CA MET A 1 16.18 34.09 -5.00
C MET A 1 16.57 33.03 -3.99
N ALA A 2 15.98 33.03 -2.79
CA ALA A 2 16.25 31.97 -1.82
C ALA A 2 15.82 30.61 -2.38
N ARG A 3 16.56 29.55 -2.04
CA ARG A 3 16.25 28.18 -2.44
C ARG A 3 14.97 27.75 -1.71
N ARG A 4 14.01 27.15 -2.42
CA ARG A 4 12.78 26.64 -1.79
C ARG A 4 13.14 25.50 -0.84
N LYS A 5 12.57 25.48 0.36
CA LYS A 5 12.75 24.42 1.36
C LYS A 5 11.56 23.48 1.35
N LEU A 6 11.79 22.19 1.11
CA LEU A 6 10.77 21.15 1.10
C LEU A 6 11.00 20.17 2.25
N VAL A 7 9.90 19.79 2.92
CA VAL A 7 9.89 18.62 3.80
C VAL A 7 9.33 17.44 3.01
N ILE A 8 10.09 16.35 2.92
CA ILE A 8 9.70 15.16 2.17
C ILE A 8 9.73 13.98 3.14
N ALA A 9 8.62 13.28 3.35
CA ALA A 9 8.55 12.17 4.29
C ALA A 9 7.90 10.93 3.66
N MET A 10 8.25 9.76 4.19
CA MET A 10 7.62 8.48 3.84
C MET A 10 7.18 7.76 5.11
N MET A 11 5.91 7.36 5.14
CA MET A 11 5.29 6.57 6.21
C MET A 11 4.33 5.56 5.57
N MET A 12 4.83 4.37 5.29
CA MET A 12 4.17 3.37 4.45
C MET A 12 3.82 2.11 5.27
N HIS A 13 2.53 1.78 5.36
CA HIS A 13 2.06 0.49 5.86
C HIS A 13 0.65 0.21 5.34
N GLU A 14 0.40 -1.04 4.95
CA GLU A 14 -0.94 -1.54 4.65
C GLU A 14 -1.41 -2.39 5.83
N THR A 15 -2.46 -1.95 6.51
CA THR A 15 -2.94 -2.67 7.69
C THR A 15 -3.99 -3.70 7.32
N ASN A 16 -3.69 -4.96 7.62
CA ASN A 16 -4.68 -6.02 7.72
C ASN A 16 -5.15 -6.10 9.17
N THR A 17 -6.34 -5.58 9.47
CA THR A 17 -6.89 -5.53 10.84
C THR A 17 -7.20 -6.91 11.42
N PHE A 18 -7.17 -7.95 10.59
CA PHE A 18 -7.34 -9.35 10.98
C PHE A 18 -6.01 -10.07 11.21
N SER A 19 -4.89 -9.48 10.80
CA SER A 19 -3.56 -10.05 10.96
C SER A 19 -3.16 -10.09 12.44
N PRO A 20 -2.61 -11.21 12.93
CA PRO A 20 -2.04 -11.30 14.27
C PRO A 20 -0.60 -10.77 14.35
N VAL A 21 -0.01 -10.37 13.22
CA VAL A 21 1.40 -9.93 13.17
C VAL A 21 1.50 -8.49 13.68
N PRO A 22 2.23 -8.23 14.78
CA PRO A 22 2.34 -6.87 15.33
C PRO A 22 3.19 -5.98 14.42
N THR A 23 2.92 -4.68 14.47
CA THR A 23 3.63 -3.67 13.67
C THR A 23 4.30 -2.62 14.57
N PRO A 24 5.38 -2.98 15.29
CA PRO A 24 6.15 -2.05 16.11
C PRO A 24 7.00 -1.12 15.24
N LEU A 25 7.54 -0.04 15.83
CA LEU A 25 8.42 0.90 15.13
C LEU A 25 9.61 0.21 14.43
N ALA A 26 10.15 -0.86 15.04
CA ALA A 26 11.25 -1.63 14.47
C ALA A 26 10.92 -2.30 13.12
N ALA A 27 9.64 -2.58 12.85
CA ALA A 27 9.19 -3.13 11.57
C ALA A 27 9.37 -2.13 10.41
N PHE A 28 9.35 -0.83 10.71
CA PHE A 28 9.45 0.25 9.71
C PHE A 28 10.89 0.61 9.32
N ARG A 29 11.88 0.21 10.13
CA ARG A 29 13.31 0.54 9.96
C ARG A 29 13.53 2.03 9.61
N PRO A 30 13.05 2.96 10.44
CA PRO A 30 13.00 4.38 10.10
C PRO A 30 14.40 4.96 9.84
N LEU A 31 14.53 5.69 8.74
CA LEU A 31 15.69 6.51 8.39
C LEU A 31 15.31 7.99 8.39
N ALA A 32 16.32 8.88 8.48
CA ALA A 32 16.14 10.32 8.37
C ALA A 32 17.39 10.99 7.78
N GLY A 33 17.24 12.26 7.38
CA GLY A 33 18.31 13.09 6.86
C GLY A 33 19.02 12.49 5.65
N ASP A 34 20.33 12.66 5.59
CA ASP A 34 21.15 12.22 4.46
C ASP A 34 21.12 10.70 4.27
N ALA A 35 20.99 9.92 5.34
CA ALA A 35 20.88 8.46 5.24
C ALA A 35 19.62 8.03 4.50
N ALA A 36 18.48 8.70 4.74
CA ALA A 36 17.26 8.44 3.99
C ALA A 36 17.38 8.90 2.53
N ILE A 37 18.01 10.05 2.28
CA ILE A 37 18.21 10.54 0.91
C ILE A 37 19.07 9.57 0.11
N GLU A 38 20.16 9.06 0.68
CA GLU A 38 21.07 8.13 0.00
C GLU A 38 20.44 6.75 -0.24
N GLU A 39 19.62 6.25 0.70
CA GLU A 39 18.91 4.99 0.53
C GLU A 39 17.88 5.05 -0.61
N PHE A 40 17.15 6.16 -0.73
CA PHE A 40 15.99 6.24 -1.62
C PHE A 40 16.24 7.00 -2.94
N ARG A 41 17.35 7.73 -3.09
CA ARG A 41 17.69 8.37 -4.37
C ARG A 41 17.77 7.34 -5.48
N ASP A 42 17.34 7.74 -6.68
CA ASP A 42 17.44 6.91 -7.88
C ASP A 42 16.73 5.52 -7.75
N THR A 43 15.83 5.37 -6.76
CA THR A 43 14.99 4.17 -6.58
C THR A 43 13.60 4.37 -7.19
N ASN A 44 12.94 3.28 -7.59
CA ASN A 44 11.53 3.31 -8.00
C ASN A 44 10.59 3.31 -6.79
N THR A 45 10.75 4.29 -5.89
CA THR A 45 9.87 4.52 -4.75
C THR A 45 9.24 5.90 -4.87
N GLN A 46 8.09 6.14 -4.21
CA GLN A 46 7.46 7.46 -4.19
C GLN A 46 8.44 8.55 -3.70
N LEU A 47 9.21 8.23 -2.66
CA LEU A 47 10.22 9.11 -2.09
C LEU A 47 11.33 9.41 -3.11
N GLY A 48 11.89 8.38 -3.74
CA GLY A 48 12.92 8.51 -4.78
C GLY A 48 12.47 9.36 -5.96
N GLY A 49 11.28 9.07 -6.51
CA GLY A 49 10.71 9.84 -7.61
C GLY A 49 10.44 11.31 -7.26
N PHE A 50 10.03 11.60 -6.02
CA PHE A 50 9.87 12.99 -5.58
C PHE A 50 11.22 13.70 -5.37
N LEU A 51 12.23 13.00 -4.85
CA LEU A 51 13.60 13.54 -4.70
C LEU A 51 14.18 13.97 -6.06
N ASP A 52 13.87 13.24 -7.14
CA ASP A 52 14.24 13.64 -8.51
C ASP A 52 13.63 15.00 -8.88
N VAL A 53 12.34 15.19 -8.64
CA VAL A 53 11.67 16.47 -8.92
C VAL A 53 12.22 17.59 -8.04
N ALA A 54 12.47 17.33 -6.76
CA ALA A 54 13.04 18.30 -5.84
C ALA A 54 14.43 18.77 -6.32
N ARG A 55 15.24 17.85 -6.87
CA ARG A 55 16.54 18.15 -7.51
C ARG A 55 16.36 18.98 -8.78
N GLU A 56 15.43 18.61 -9.66
CA GLU A 56 15.13 19.34 -10.92
C GLU A 56 14.77 20.81 -10.67
N ILE A 57 13.96 21.09 -9.63
CA ILE A 57 13.54 22.46 -9.29
C ILE A 57 14.55 23.19 -8.39
N GLY A 58 15.68 22.55 -8.07
CA GLY A 58 16.72 23.10 -7.21
C GLY A 58 16.23 23.39 -5.80
N ALA A 59 15.38 22.57 -5.19
CA ALA A 59 14.92 22.73 -3.81
C ALA A 59 15.99 22.26 -2.80
N GLU A 60 15.98 22.85 -1.60
CA GLU A 60 16.59 22.30 -0.39
C GLU A 60 15.61 21.31 0.22
N VAL A 61 16.09 20.15 0.66
CA VAL A 61 15.25 19.04 1.12
C VAL A 61 15.60 18.69 2.56
N ALA A 62 14.58 18.52 3.39
CA ALA A 62 14.67 17.84 4.67
C ALA A 62 13.81 16.56 4.64
N VAL A 63 14.42 15.42 4.99
CA VAL A 63 13.72 14.13 5.13
C VAL A 63 13.67 13.74 6.60
N PRO A 64 12.62 14.14 7.36
CA PRO A 64 12.56 13.86 8.79
C PRO A 64 12.27 12.39 9.09
N LEU A 65 11.63 11.69 8.15
CA LEU A 65 11.26 10.29 8.28
C LEU A 65 11.15 9.65 6.90
N ALA A 66 11.82 8.51 6.74
CA ALA A 66 11.53 7.52 5.71
C ALA A 66 11.36 6.16 6.38
N ALA A 67 10.12 5.71 6.50
CA ALA A 67 9.75 4.48 7.20
C ALA A 67 8.72 3.69 6.39
N GLY A 68 8.96 2.39 6.23
CA GLY A 68 8.07 1.48 5.54
C GLY A 68 8.11 0.10 6.16
N ALA A 69 6.96 -0.45 6.51
CA ALA A 69 6.81 -1.80 7.02
C ALA A 69 6.06 -2.67 6.01
N HIS A 70 6.36 -3.97 5.99
CA HIS A 70 5.55 -4.94 5.25
C HIS A 70 4.12 -4.97 5.82
N PRO A 71 3.10 -5.31 5.00
CA PRO A 71 1.73 -5.42 5.47
C PRO A 71 1.59 -6.38 6.65
N SER A 72 0.82 -5.99 7.66
CA SER A 72 0.65 -6.72 8.93
C SER A 72 -0.52 -6.11 9.72
N GLY A 73 -0.65 -6.44 11.00
CA GLY A 73 -1.69 -5.92 11.90
C GLY A 73 -1.55 -4.44 12.20
N TYR A 74 -2.38 -3.95 13.13
CA TYR A 74 -2.38 -2.55 13.56
C TYR A 74 -0.97 -2.01 13.85
N VAL A 75 -0.73 -0.78 13.39
CA VAL A 75 0.46 -0.02 13.81
C VAL A 75 0.36 0.27 15.30
N GLU A 76 1.38 -0.13 16.06
CA GLU A 76 1.43 0.16 17.49
C GLU A 76 1.30 1.67 17.73
N LYS A 77 0.50 2.06 18.72
CA LYS A 77 0.23 3.45 19.03
C LYS A 77 1.52 4.27 19.18
N ALA A 78 2.50 3.74 19.92
CA ALA A 78 3.78 4.43 20.14
C ALA A 78 4.54 4.65 18.82
N ALA A 79 4.58 3.64 17.95
CA ALA A 79 5.24 3.74 16.64
C ALA A 79 4.58 4.81 15.77
N TYR A 80 3.25 4.83 15.70
CA TYR A 80 2.49 5.82 14.94
C TYR A 80 2.72 7.25 15.46
N GLU A 81 2.66 7.44 16.78
CA GLU A 81 2.87 8.75 17.40
C GLU A 81 4.30 9.28 17.19
N ASP A 82 5.31 8.42 17.32
CA ASP A 82 6.72 8.79 17.08
C ASP A 82 6.96 9.23 15.63
N MET A 83 6.43 8.46 14.66
CA MET A 83 6.53 8.79 13.24
C MET A 83 5.79 10.08 12.89
N CYS A 84 4.59 10.29 13.45
CA CYS A 84 3.84 11.52 13.26
C CYS A 84 4.59 12.74 13.80
N GLU A 85 5.16 12.67 15.02
CA GLU A 85 5.87 13.82 15.60
C GLU A 85 7.15 14.14 14.83
N ALA A 86 7.86 13.14 14.29
CA ALA A 86 9.02 13.40 13.42
C ALA A 86 8.64 14.28 12.21
N ILE A 87 7.54 13.94 11.52
CA ILE A 87 7.04 14.67 10.34
C ILE A 87 6.49 16.05 10.74
N VAL A 88 5.57 16.09 11.71
CA VAL A 88 4.89 17.31 12.14
C VAL A 88 5.88 18.29 12.76
N GLY A 89 6.84 17.81 13.55
CA GLY A 89 7.90 18.61 14.16
C GLY A 89 8.81 19.29 13.13
N ALA A 90 9.18 18.58 12.06
CA ALA A 90 9.96 19.17 10.97
C ALA A 90 9.18 20.26 10.23
N ILE A 91 7.89 20.04 9.98
CA ILE A 91 7.01 21.04 9.34
C ILE A 91 6.81 22.27 10.24
N ARG A 92 6.68 22.07 11.55
CA ARG A 92 6.55 23.13 12.56
C ARG A 92 7.74 24.10 12.51
N ASN A 93 8.93 23.63 12.12
CA ASN A 93 10.14 24.45 11.95
C ASN A 93 10.17 25.27 10.65
N GLY A 94 9.14 25.17 9.81
CA GLY A 94 8.97 25.95 8.59
C GLY A 94 9.58 25.30 7.33
N CYS A 95 8.77 25.28 6.28
CA CYS A 95 9.10 24.88 4.91
C CYS A 95 8.12 25.56 3.93
N ASP A 96 8.46 25.59 2.65
CA ASP A 96 7.62 26.17 1.60
C ASP A 96 6.56 25.20 1.08
N ALA A 97 6.81 23.89 1.19
CA ALA A 97 5.89 22.82 0.81
C ALA A 97 6.31 21.51 1.47
N ALA A 98 5.38 20.55 1.51
CA ALA A 98 5.67 19.19 1.93
C ALA A 98 5.18 18.13 0.93
N PHE A 99 5.88 17.00 0.90
CA PHE A 99 5.43 15.77 0.26
C PHE A 99 5.40 14.62 1.25
N LEU A 100 4.32 13.84 1.17
CA LEU A 100 4.13 12.63 1.97
C LEU A 100 3.94 11.44 1.02
N ALA A 101 4.90 10.52 1.03
CA ALA A 101 4.74 9.19 0.48
C ALA A 101 4.01 8.33 1.51
N LEU A 102 2.71 8.13 1.32
CA LEU A 102 1.85 7.36 2.20
C LEU A 102 1.30 6.15 1.46
N HIS A 103 0.86 5.14 2.20
CA HIS A 103 0.17 4.00 1.60
C HIS A 103 -1.30 4.36 1.31
N GLY A 104 -1.97 4.95 2.30
CA GLY A 104 -3.39 5.27 2.23
C GLY A 104 -4.30 4.21 2.87
N ALA A 105 -3.73 3.21 3.56
CA ALA A 105 -4.48 2.15 4.23
C ALA A 105 -3.87 1.81 5.61
N MET A 106 -3.26 2.81 6.24
CA MET A 106 -2.65 2.64 7.56
C MET A 106 -3.70 2.78 8.65
N VAL A 107 -3.76 1.77 9.51
CA VAL A 107 -4.60 1.76 10.70
C VAL A 107 -3.70 1.58 11.93
N ALA A 108 -3.78 2.53 12.85
CA ALA A 108 -3.09 2.44 14.14
C ALA A 108 -4.05 1.93 15.21
N GLU A 109 -3.53 1.39 16.31
CA GLU A 109 -4.34 0.85 17.42
C GLU A 109 -5.41 1.81 17.95
N HIS A 110 -5.22 3.12 17.78
CA HIS A 110 -6.11 4.18 18.27
C HIS A 110 -6.67 5.08 17.15
N VAL A 111 -6.38 4.79 15.88
CA VAL A 111 -6.77 5.64 14.73
C VAL A 111 -7.10 4.77 13.51
N ASP A 112 -8.36 4.86 13.06
CA ASP A 112 -8.83 4.15 11.86
C ASP A 112 -8.24 4.71 10.55
N ASP A 113 -8.04 6.03 10.48
CA ASP A 113 -7.52 6.77 9.32
C ASP A 113 -6.16 7.41 9.65
N GLY A 114 -5.08 6.64 9.50
CA GLY A 114 -3.73 7.09 9.81
C GLY A 114 -3.27 8.26 8.93
N GLU A 115 -3.58 8.22 7.64
CA GLU A 115 -3.17 9.27 6.69
C GLU A 115 -3.92 10.59 6.94
N GLY A 116 -5.24 10.53 7.13
CA GLY A 116 -6.07 11.69 7.42
C GLY A 116 -5.72 12.34 8.75
N GLU A 117 -5.44 11.55 9.79
CA GLU A 117 -5.01 12.08 11.09
C GLU A 117 -3.64 12.77 11.01
N LEU A 118 -2.66 12.19 10.31
CA LEU A 118 -1.38 12.87 10.07
C LEU A 118 -1.58 14.21 9.35
N LEU A 119 -2.38 14.22 8.27
CA LEU A 119 -2.65 15.43 7.50
C LEU A 119 -3.37 16.51 8.33
N ARG A 120 -4.31 16.11 9.20
CA ARG A 120 -4.97 17.01 10.15
C ARG A 120 -3.98 17.65 11.12
N ARG A 121 -3.03 16.88 11.66
CA ARG A 121 -1.97 17.39 12.55
C ARG A 121 -1.04 18.37 11.83
N ILE A 122 -0.67 18.07 10.58
CA ILE A 122 0.13 18.97 9.74
C ILE A 122 -0.60 20.30 9.53
N ARG A 123 -1.90 20.27 9.24
CA ARG A 123 -2.71 21.48 9.07
C ARG A 123 -2.82 22.31 10.33
N ALA A 124 -2.85 21.68 11.51
CA ALA A 124 -2.89 22.40 12.78
C ALA A 124 -1.64 23.27 13.02
N VAL A 125 -0.45 22.82 12.59
CA VAL A 125 0.81 23.57 12.76
C VAL A 125 1.16 24.43 11.55
N ALA A 126 0.67 24.10 10.36
CA ALA A 126 0.94 24.81 9.11
C ALA A 126 -0.34 24.92 8.22
N PRO A 127 -1.30 25.80 8.58
CA PRO A 127 -2.63 25.83 7.96
C PRO A 127 -2.65 26.12 6.45
N ARG A 128 -1.63 26.80 5.92
CA ARG A 128 -1.56 27.21 4.51
C ARG A 128 -0.48 26.50 3.70
N LEU A 129 0.22 25.53 4.29
CA LEU A 129 1.33 24.85 3.64
C LEU A 129 0.84 24.02 2.44
N PRO A 130 1.35 24.18 1.21
CA PRO A 130 1.06 23.24 0.14
C PRO A 130 1.58 21.85 0.50
N VAL A 131 0.70 20.84 0.49
CA VAL A 131 1.03 19.44 0.81
C VAL A 131 0.62 18.54 -0.36
N ALA A 132 1.58 17.86 -0.96
CA ALA A 132 1.32 16.81 -1.93
C ALA A 132 1.40 15.43 -1.25
N VAL A 133 0.52 14.52 -1.65
CA VAL A 133 0.47 13.16 -1.12
C VAL A 133 0.46 12.19 -2.28
N GLY A 134 1.35 11.19 -2.22
CA GLY A 134 1.30 10.02 -3.08
C GLY A 134 0.73 8.82 -2.30
N LEU A 135 -0.14 8.04 -2.95
CA LEU A 135 -0.89 6.93 -2.35
C LEU A 135 -0.77 5.64 -3.16
N ASP A 136 -0.85 4.52 -2.46
CA ASP A 136 -1.02 3.19 -3.05
C ASP A 136 -2.40 3.06 -3.72
N PHE A 137 -2.51 2.18 -4.71
CA PHE A 137 -3.76 1.82 -5.36
C PHE A 137 -4.81 1.24 -4.39
N HIS A 138 -4.38 0.61 -3.29
CA HIS A 138 -5.25 0.03 -2.28
C HIS A 138 -5.69 1.01 -1.19
N SER A 139 -5.40 2.30 -1.36
CA SER A 139 -5.81 3.33 -0.41
C SER A 139 -7.32 3.35 -0.15
N HIS A 140 -7.66 3.58 1.12
CA HIS A 140 -8.97 3.97 1.58
C HIS A 140 -9.09 5.50 1.62
N MET A 141 -9.84 6.07 0.68
CA MET A 141 -9.99 7.52 0.62
C MET A 141 -10.93 8.04 1.71
N THR A 142 -10.51 9.09 2.42
CA THR A 142 -11.31 9.75 3.46
C THR A 142 -11.45 11.24 3.20
N ALA A 143 -12.48 11.86 3.82
CA ALA A 143 -12.66 13.31 3.74
C ALA A 143 -11.46 14.08 4.33
N PRO A 144 -10.91 13.73 5.52
CA PRO A 144 -9.75 14.41 6.08
C PRO A 144 -8.54 14.43 5.14
N MET A 145 -8.27 13.35 4.41
CA MET A 145 -7.17 13.32 3.43
C MET A 145 -7.34 14.39 2.35
N VAL A 146 -8.54 14.49 1.77
CA VAL A 146 -8.83 15.44 0.69
C VAL A 146 -8.94 16.88 1.19
N GLU A 147 -9.50 17.08 2.40
CA GLU A 147 -9.64 18.40 3.02
C GLU A 147 -8.29 19.00 3.43
N HIS A 148 -7.29 18.17 3.71
CA HIS A 148 -6.00 18.60 4.25
C HIS A 148 -4.85 18.49 3.26
N ALA A 149 -4.96 17.73 2.17
CA ALA A 149 -3.97 17.76 1.09
C ALA A 149 -4.25 18.88 0.07
N THR A 150 -3.21 19.29 -0.66
CA THR A 150 -3.31 20.19 -1.82
C THR A 150 -3.37 19.41 -3.13
N VAL A 151 -2.62 18.31 -3.20
CA VAL A 151 -2.56 17.41 -4.36
C VAL A 151 -2.52 15.98 -3.84
N ILE A 152 -3.33 15.09 -4.43
CA ILE A 152 -3.25 13.65 -4.20
C ILE A 152 -3.01 12.96 -5.54
N THR A 153 -2.01 12.08 -5.59
CA THR A 153 -1.79 11.15 -6.69
C THR A 153 -1.79 9.72 -6.19
N GLY A 154 -2.27 8.79 -7.02
CA GLY A 154 -2.28 7.36 -6.74
C GLY A 154 -1.50 6.57 -7.78
N TYR A 155 -1.14 5.34 -7.42
CA TYR A 155 -0.58 4.36 -8.35
C TYR A 155 -1.56 4.02 -9.47
N ARG A 156 -1.03 3.75 -10.66
CA ARG A 156 -1.80 3.40 -11.86
C ARG A 156 -1.68 1.93 -12.23
N THR A 157 -0.77 1.21 -11.58
CA THR A 157 -0.46 -0.20 -11.89
C THR A 157 -0.62 -1.10 -10.66
N TYR A 158 -1.01 -2.36 -10.92
CA TYR A 158 -1.00 -3.46 -9.95
C TYR A 158 -0.66 -4.76 -10.73
N PRO A 159 0.51 -5.39 -10.50
CA PRO A 159 1.53 -5.06 -9.49
C PRO A 159 2.12 -3.66 -9.68
N HIS A 160 2.54 -3.04 -8.57
CA HIS A 160 3.00 -1.64 -8.56
C HIS A 160 4.38 -1.53 -9.19
N VAL A 161 4.44 -0.91 -10.37
CA VAL A 161 5.70 -0.61 -11.07
C VAL A 161 5.88 0.89 -11.33
N ASP A 162 4.87 1.71 -10.99
CA ASP A 162 4.83 3.16 -11.23
C ASP A 162 4.94 4.00 -9.93
N MET A 163 5.56 3.46 -8.88
CA MET A 163 5.69 4.13 -7.57
C MET A 163 6.50 5.44 -7.68
N GLY A 164 7.67 5.39 -8.32
CA GLY A 164 8.49 6.58 -8.57
C GLY A 164 7.77 7.60 -9.46
N GLU A 165 7.11 7.14 -10.51
CA GLU A 165 6.32 8.00 -11.39
C GLU A 165 5.18 8.71 -10.62
N THR A 166 4.59 8.05 -9.63
CA THR A 166 3.55 8.64 -8.77
C THR A 166 4.09 9.79 -7.93
N GLY A 167 5.26 9.60 -7.31
CA GLY A 167 5.97 10.67 -6.61
C GLY A 167 6.35 11.83 -7.54
N GLN A 168 6.81 11.52 -8.76
CA GLN A 168 7.12 12.54 -9.77
C GLN A 168 5.87 13.33 -10.19
N ARG A 169 4.72 12.68 -10.41
CA ARG A 169 3.45 13.35 -10.73
C ARG A 169 3.04 14.32 -9.62
N ALA A 170 3.10 13.87 -8.36
CA ALA A 170 2.82 14.71 -7.20
C ALA A 170 3.76 15.94 -7.16
N GLY A 171 5.06 15.71 -7.31
CA GLY A 171 6.09 16.76 -7.29
C GLY A 171 5.93 17.77 -8.42
N ARG A 172 5.64 17.33 -9.64
CA ARG A 172 5.45 18.21 -10.79
C ARG A 172 4.22 19.10 -10.61
N THR A 173 3.10 18.56 -10.12
CA THR A 173 1.93 19.38 -9.79
C THR A 173 2.24 20.36 -8.65
N LEU A 174 2.93 19.92 -7.59
CA LEU A 174 3.33 20.80 -6.48
C LEU A 174 4.28 21.93 -6.90
N ALA A 175 5.22 21.65 -7.80
CA ALA A 175 6.12 22.68 -8.34
C ALA A 175 5.34 23.78 -9.08
N ARG A 176 4.32 23.39 -9.87
CA ARG A 176 3.42 24.34 -10.55
C ARG A 176 2.59 25.17 -9.55
N VAL A 177 2.18 24.57 -8.42
CA VAL A 177 1.54 25.31 -7.31
C VAL A 177 2.48 26.36 -6.74
N LEU A 178 3.73 25.98 -6.45
CA LEU A 178 4.75 26.88 -5.88
C LEU A 178 5.16 28.01 -6.83
N ASN A 179 4.96 27.82 -8.14
CA ASN A 179 5.15 28.85 -9.17
C ASN A 179 3.89 29.70 -9.42
N GLY A 180 2.75 29.40 -8.79
CA GLY A 180 1.48 30.10 -9.02
C GLY A 180 0.82 29.80 -10.37
N GLU A 181 1.27 28.76 -11.08
CA GLU A 181 0.77 28.41 -12.41
C GLU A 181 -0.61 27.76 -12.32
N VAL A 182 -0.83 26.94 -11.29
CA VAL A 182 -2.10 26.23 -11.04
C VAL A 182 -2.61 26.50 -9.63
N ALA A 183 -3.92 26.40 -9.45
CA ALA A 183 -4.57 26.42 -8.14
C ALA A 183 -5.45 25.15 -8.00
N PRO A 184 -4.87 24.05 -7.48
CA PRO A 184 -5.55 22.77 -7.37
C PRO A 184 -6.84 22.86 -6.56
N VAL A 185 -7.90 22.24 -7.08
CA VAL A 185 -9.15 21.97 -6.36
C VAL A 185 -9.49 20.51 -6.59
N MET A 186 -9.71 19.76 -5.51
CA MET A 186 -9.99 18.34 -5.59
C MET A 186 -11.49 18.04 -5.52
N VAL A 187 -11.91 17.06 -6.31
CA VAL A 187 -13.21 16.41 -6.16
C VAL A 187 -12.97 14.92 -5.96
N TRP A 188 -13.71 14.31 -5.04
CA TRP A 188 -13.55 12.89 -4.72
C TRP A 188 -14.91 12.27 -4.41
N GLY A 189 -14.93 10.95 -4.40
CA GLY A 189 -16.09 10.15 -4.02
C GLY A 189 -15.76 8.67 -3.94
N SER A 190 -16.71 7.89 -3.45
CA SER A 190 -16.56 6.45 -3.31
C SER A 190 -17.86 5.70 -3.62
N ARG A 191 -17.73 4.38 -3.74
CA ARG A 191 -18.83 3.42 -3.82
C ARG A 191 -18.62 2.34 -2.77
N PRO A 192 -19.67 1.91 -2.05
CA PRO A 192 -19.58 0.92 -0.97
C PRO A 192 -19.36 -0.47 -1.56
N MET A 193 -18.15 -0.70 -2.03
CA MET A 193 -17.71 -1.92 -2.70
C MET A 193 -16.52 -2.48 -1.94
N MET A 194 -16.64 -3.75 -1.54
CA MET A 194 -15.52 -4.57 -1.09
C MET A 194 -15.01 -5.36 -2.29
N THR A 195 -13.97 -4.84 -2.93
CA THR A 195 -13.36 -5.37 -4.14
C THR A 195 -12.20 -6.31 -3.77
N SER A 196 -11.95 -7.34 -4.57
CA SER A 196 -10.87 -8.29 -4.31
C SER A 196 -9.56 -7.82 -4.97
N THR A 197 -8.47 -7.79 -4.20
CA THR A 197 -7.12 -7.49 -4.69
C THR A 197 -6.70 -8.38 -5.87
N LEU A 198 -7.22 -9.61 -5.94
CA LEU A 198 -6.94 -10.57 -7.01
C LEU A 198 -7.52 -10.19 -8.38
N VAL A 199 -8.40 -9.18 -8.45
CA VAL A 199 -8.98 -8.67 -9.69
C VAL A 199 -8.75 -7.17 -9.89
N HIS A 200 -7.75 -6.61 -9.20
CA HIS A 200 -7.42 -5.18 -9.25
C HIS A 200 -6.50 -4.77 -10.39
N THR A 201 -5.86 -5.69 -11.12
CA THR A 201 -4.88 -5.37 -12.17
C THR A 201 -5.43 -4.38 -13.20
N PRO A 202 -4.90 -3.13 -13.28
CA PRO A 202 -5.38 -2.13 -14.22
C PRO A 202 -5.15 -2.47 -15.70
N ALA A 203 -4.30 -3.46 -16.02
CA ALA A 203 -4.17 -3.96 -17.38
C ALA A 203 -5.31 -4.92 -17.80
N ARG A 204 -6.19 -5.31 -16.86
CA ARG A 204 -7.27 -6.30 -17.06
C ARG A 204 -8.62 -5.75 -16.59
N GLN A 205 -9.71 -6.28 -17.14
CA GLN A 205 -11.05 -5.97 -16.61
C GLN A 205 -11.20 -6.57 -15.20
N PRO A 206 -11.97 -5.94 -14.30
CA PRO A 206 -12.86 -4.78 -14.55
C PRO A 206 -12.17 -3.41 -14.51
N MET A 207 -10.91 -3.33 -14.05
CA MET A 207 -10.20 -2.06 -13.82
C MET A 207 -9.73 -1.36 -15.09
N LYS A 208 -9.42 -2.11 -16.16
CA LYS A 208 -8.78 -1.57 -17.36
C LYS A 208 -9.43 -0.31 -17.90
N ASP A 209 -10.71 -0.38 -18.22
CA ASP A 209 -11.37 0.77 -18.85
C ASP A 209 -11.55 1.93 -17.87
N ILE A 210 -11.63 1.65 -16.56
CA ILE A 210 -11.75 2.68 -15.52
C ILE A 210 -10.42 3.43 -15.42
N MET A 211 -9.30 2.71 -15.37
CA MET A 211 -7.97 3.31 -15.35
C MET A 211 -7.67 4.05 -16.65
N ASP A 212 -7.96 3.46 -17.81
CA ASP A 212 -7.76 4.11 -19.12
C ASP A 212 -8.49 5.46 -19.23
N LEU A 213 -9.69 5.57 -18.65
CA LEU A 213 -10.44 6.84 -18.59
C LEU A 213 -9.73 7.89 -17.74
N ALA A 214 -9.20 7.52 -16.58
CA ALA A 214 -8.44 8.41 -15.71
C ALA A 214 -7.14 8.88 -16.40
N LEU A 215 -6.38 7.93 -16.97
CA LEU A 215 -5.12 8.21 -17.68
C LEU A 215 -5.33 9.13 -18.89
N HIS A 216 -6.39 8.89 -19.67
CA HIS A 216 -6.71 9.75 -20.82
C HIS A 216 -7.07 11.18 -20.39
N ALA A 217 -7.82 11.34 -19.31
CA ALA A 217 -8.18 12.66 -18.81
C ALA A 217 -6.95 13.46 -18.35
N GLU A 218 -6.00 12.82 -17.67
CA GLU A 218 -4.72 13.45 -17.33
C GLU A 218 -3.88 13.77 -18.58
N ALA A 219 -3.72 12.81 -19.50
CA ALA A 219 -2.91 13.00 -20.70
C ALA A 219 -3.44 14.10 -21.63
N SER A 220 -4.76 14.29 -21.67
CA SER A 220 -5.40 15.37 -22.43
C SER A 220 -5.32 16.75 -21.77
N GLY A 221 -4.88 16.82 -20.51
CA GLY A 221 -4.86 18.06 -19.71
C GLY A 221 -6.24 18.50 -19.23
N ALA A 222 -7.28 17.66 -19.35
CA ALA A 222 -8.62 17.96 -18.85
C ALA A 222 -8.65 18.14 -17.33
N VAL A 223 -7.75 17.44 -16.63
CA VAL A 223 -7.53 17.51 -15.18
C VAL A 223 -6.03 17.48 -14.90
N LEU A 224 -5.60 17.91 -13.72
CA LEU A 224 -4.18 17.87 -13.32
C LEU A 224 -3.76 16.45 -12.98
N ASN A 225 -4.58 15.74 -12.19
CA ASN A 225 -4.37 14.34 -11.83
C ASN A 225 -5.72 13.61 -11.65
N ALA A 226 -5.76 12.30 -11.92
CA ALA A 226 -6.94 11.45 -11.73
C ALA A 226 -6.51 10.10 -11.18
N SER A 227 -6.87 9.81 -9.93
CA SER A 227 -6.49 8.58 -9.25
C SER A 227 -7.71 7.76 -8.90
N VAL A 228 -7.63 6.45 -9.14
CA VAL A 228 -8.67 5.47 -8.80
C VAL A 228 -8.06 4.46 -7.85
N PHE A 229 -8.76 4.17 -6.77
CA PHE A 229 -8.31 3.27 -5.72
C PHE A 229 -9.25 2.08 -5.60
N GLY A 230 -8.66 0.89 -5.62
CA GLY A 230 -9.40 -0.36 -5.39
C GLY A 230 -9.89 -0.47 -3.96
N GLY A 231 -9.17 0.10 -3.00
CA GLY A 231 -9.34 -0.16 -1.58
C GLY A 231 -8.73 -1.51 -1.16
N PHE A 232 -8.57 -1.72 0.15
CA PHE A 232 -8.02 -2.94 0.73
C PHE A 232 -9.09 -3.72 1.53
N PRO A 233 -9.55 -4.90 1.06
CA PRO A 233 -10.68 -5.60 1.68
C PRO A 233 -10.37 -6.26 3.03
N HIS A 234 -9.10 -6.30 3.45
CA HIS A 234 -8.68 -6.95 4.70
C HIS A 234 -8.58 -5.97 5.89
N ALA A 235 -9.34 -4.87 5.86
CA ALA A 235 -9.44 -3.90 6.93
C ALA A 235 -10.90 -3.71 7.38
N ASP A 236 -11.16 -3.87 8.67
CA ASP A 236 -12.45 -3.58 9.32
C ASP A 236 -12.49 -2.10 9.73
N VAL A 237 -12.69 -1.24 8.74
CA VAL A 237 -12.68 0.22 8.89
C VAL A 237 -13.91 0.85 8.24
N PRO A 238 -14.42 1.98 8.78
CA PRO A 238 -15.67 2.59 8.30
C PRO A 238 -15.60 3.16 6.87
N HIS A 239 -14.39 3.36 6.34
CA HIS A 239 -14.16 3.99 5.03
C HIS A 239 -13.77 3.01 3.91
N LEU A 240 -13.86 1.69 4.16
CA LEU A 240 -13.60 0.66 3.15
C LEU A 240 -14.51 0.87 1.92
N SER A 241 -13.91 1.15 0.77
CA SER A 241 -14.63 1.44 -0.46
C SER A 241 -13.72 1.39 -1.70
N CYS A 242 -14.34 1.27 -2.88
CA CYS A 242 -13.71 1.67 -4.14
C CYS A 242 -13.91 3.17 -4.31
N SER A 243 -12.84 3.92 -4.58
CA SER A 243 -12.87 5.38 -4.54
C SER A 243 -12.05 6.02 -5.66
N ALA A 244 -12.25 7.31 -5.86
CA ALA A 244 -11.47 8.10 -6.81
C ALA A 244 -11.34 9.55 -6.34
N VAL A 245 -10.22 10.17 -6.71
CA VAL A 245 -9.95 11.60 -6.48
C VAL A 245 -9.39 12.23 -7.74
N ILE A 246 -9.93 13.38 -8.10
CA ILE A 246 -9.56 14.15 -9.27
C ILE A 246 -9.04 15.50 -8.83
N VAL A 247 -7.82 15.82 -9.21
CA VAL A 247 -7.19 17.11 -8.98
C VAL A 247 -7.43 17.99 -10.21
N CYS A 248 -8.16 19.08 -10.04
CA CYS A 248 -8.51 20.03 -11.10
C CYS A 248 -7.74 21.34 -10.94
N ASP A 249 -7.64 22.15 -12.00
CA ASP A 249 -7.11 23.51 -11.90
C ASP A 249 -8.27 24.53 -11.84
N ARG A 250 -8.45 25.16 -10.68
CA ARG A 250 -9.45 26.22 -10.36
C ARG A 250 -10.93 25.83 -10.48
N ARG A 251 -11.33 25.07 -11.50
CA ARG A 251 -12.72 24.67 -11.80
C ARG A 251 -12.89 23.17 -11.73
N THR A 252 -14.04 22.71 -11.24
CA THR A 252 -14.27 21.30 -10.91
C THR A 252 -15.24 20.59 -11.84
N ASP A 253 -15.89 21.27 -12.79
CA ASP A 253 -16.96 20.69 -13.62
C ASP A 253 -16.50 19.44 -14.38
N ALA A 254 -15.36 19.54 -15.08
CA ALA A 254 -14.78 18.42 -15.82
C ALA A 254 -14.34 17.29 -14.88
N GLY A 255 -13.78 17.64 -13.72
CA GLY A 255 -13.37 16.65 -12.72
C GLY A 255 -14.54 15.91 -12.09
N ARG A 256 -15.66 16.60 -11.82
CA ARG A 256 -16.88 15.99 -11.29
C ARG A 256 -17.49 15.01 -12.28
N ALA A 257 -17.60 15.44 -13.55
CA ALA A 257 -18.09 14.57 -14.61
C ALA A 257 -17.20 13.33 -14.82
N LEU A 258 -15.87 13.48 -14.71
CA LEU A 258 -14.95 12.35 -14.75
C LEU A 258 -15.12 11.43 -13.54
N LEU A 259 -15.17 12.00 -12.33
CA LEU A 259 -15.36 11.26 -11.08
C LEU A 259 -16.62 10.38 -11.14
N ASP A 260 -17.75 10.95 -11.53
CA ASP A 260 -19.02 10.23 -11.62
C ASP A 260 -18.91 9.08 -12.63
N ARG A 261 -18.33 9.33 -13.81
CA ARG A 261 -18.11 8.29 -14.83
C ARG A 261 -17.22 7.13 -14.35
N LEU A 262 -16.16 7.43 -13.60
CA LEU A 262 -15.26 6.41 -13.07
C LEU A 262 -15.98 5.53 -12.04
N LEU A 263 -16.66 6.17 -11.08
CA LEU A 263 -17.33 5.49 -9.97
C LEU A 263 -18.58 4.74 -10.43
N ASP A 264 -19.35 5.28 -11.37
CA ASP A 264 -20.52 4.60 -11.92
C ASP A 264 -20.11 3.37 -12.73
N ARG A 265 -19.03 3.45 -13.52
CA ARG A 265 -18.50 2.29 -14.24
C ARG A 265 -17.97 1.21 -13.29
N ALA A 266 -17.34 1.59 -12.18
CA ALA A 266 -16.94 0.65 -11.14
C ALA A 266 -18.18 -0.03 -10.52
N TRP A 267 -19.18 0.76 -10.16
CA TRP A 267 -20.41 0.28 -9.53
C TRP A 267 -21.24 -0.64 -10.43
N ASP A 268 -21.39 -0.31 -11.70
CA ASP A 268 -22.10 -1.13 -12.70
C ASP A 268 -21.42 -2.49 -12.88
N ARG A 269 -20.10 -2.55 -12.67
CA ARG A 269 -19.28 -3.76 -12.80
C ARG A 269 -18.97 -4.43 -11.46
N ARG A 270 -19.60 -4.03 -10.35
CA ARG A 270 -19.25 -4.47 -8.99
C ARG A 270 -19.13 -5.98 -8.80
N GLU A 271 -19.93 -6.78 -9.51
CA GLU A 271 -19.83 -8.25 -9.45
C GLU A 271 -18.53 -8.80 -10.04
N ALA A 272 -17.96 -8.12 -11.05
CA ALA A 272 -16.69 -8.51 -11.67
C ALA A 272 -15.48 -8.19 -10.78
N PHE A 273 -15.67 -7.42 -9.70
CA PHE A 273 -14.64 -7.18 -8.69
C PHE A 273 -14.57 -8.29 -7.62
N LEU A 274 -15.39 -9.34 -7.74
CA LEU A 274 -15.33 -10.51 -6.88
C LEU A 274 -14.44 -11.58 -7.51
N TYR A 275 -13.40 -12.01 -6.78
CA TYR A 275 -12.63 -13.19 -7.15
C TYR A 275 -13.40 -14.47 -6.78
N LYS A 276 -13.52 -15.40 -7.73
CA LYS A 276 -14.15 -16.70 -7.55
C LYS A 276 -13.13 -17.81 -7.81
N GLY A 277 -12.45 -18.26 -6.77
CA GLY A 277 -11.49 -19.37 -6.85
C GLY A 277 -12.17 -20.75 -6.80
N ALA A 278 -11.53 -21.76 -7.40
CA ALA A 278 -11.92 -23.15 -7.19
C ALA A 278 -11.43 -23.67 -5.82
N PRO A 279 -12.06 -24.71 -5.25
CA PRO A 279 -11.63 -25.31 -3.98
C PRO A 279 -10.17 -25.76 -4.03
N LEU A 280 -9.45 -25.63 -2.90
CA LEU A 280 -8.02 -25.97 -2.78
C LEU A 280 -7.71 -27.38 -3.32
N ALA A 281 -8.47 -28.39 -2.89
CA ALA A 281 -8.28 -29.77 -3.35
C ALA A 281 -8.39 -29.92 -4.88
N THR A 282 -9.32 -29.18 -5.50
CA THR A 282 -9.47 -29.17 -6.97
C THR A 282 -8.28 -28.50 -7.65
N GLN A 283 -7.76 -27.41 -7.09
CA GLN A 283 -6.58 -26.70 -7.62
C GLN A 283 -5.32 -27.57 -7.54
N ILE A 284 -5.09 -28.26 -6.41
CA ILE A 284 -3.95 -29.19 -6.26
C ILE A 284 -4.08 -30.39 -7.21
N ALA A 285 -5.28 -30.94 -7.35
CA ALA A 285 -5.53 -32.03 -8.29
C ALA A 285 -5.26 -31.59 -9.74
N HIS A 286 -5.66 -30.37 -10.11
CA HIS A 286 -5.38 -29.80 -11.41
C HIS A 286 -3.88 -29.58 -11.62
N ALA A 287 -3.16 -29.03 -10.64
CA ALA A 287 -1.72 -28.79 -10.70
C ALA A 287 -0.93 -30.06 -11.05
N ARG A 288 -1.33 -31.20 -10.50
CA ARG A 288 -0.74 -32.53 -10.80
C ARG A 288 -0.88 -32.95 -12.28
N THR A 289 -1.89 -32.44 -12.98
CA THR A 289 -2.13 -32.77 -14.40
C THR A 289 -1.29 -31.92 -15.36
N LEU A 290 -0.67 -30.84 -14.87
CA LEU A 290 0.15 -29.95 -15.67
C LEU A 290 1.55 -30.54 -15.85
N GLY A 291 2.07 -30.54 -17.08
CA GLY A 291 3.38 -31.13 -17.41
C GLY A 291 4.38 -30.17 -18.05
N GLU A 292 4.00 -28.92 -18.31
CA GLU A 292 4.85 -27.93 -18.99
C GLU A 292 5.53 -27.00 -17.98
N GLY A 293 6.75 -27.38 -17.56
CA GLY A 293 7.61 -26.55 -16.71
C GLY A 293 7.28 -26.58 -15.22
N PRO A 294 7.99 -25.79 -14.39
CA PRO A 294 7.70 -25.70 -12.97
C PRO A 294 6.31 -25.07 -12.76
N ILE A 295 5.49 -25.75 -11.96
CA ILE A 295 4.17 -25.23 -11.57
C ILE A 295 4.34 -24.38 -10.32
N VAL A 296 3.99 -23.10 -10.43
CA VAL A 296 4.01 -22.18 -9.29
C VAL A 296 2.61 -22.11 -8.68
N LEU A 297 2.48 -22.63 -7.46
CA LEU A 297 1.29 -22.50 -6.64
C LEU A 297 1.47 -21.31 -5.70
N VAL A 298 0.56 -20.35 -5.78
CA VAL A 298 0.59 -19.13 -4.95
C VAL A 298 -0.52 -19.24 -3.91
N ASP A 299 -0.13 -19.32 -2.64
CA ASP A 299 -1.09 -19.28 -1.53
C ASP A 299 -1.55 -17.85 -1.27
N HIS A 300 -2.68 -17.48 -1.87
CA HIS A 300 -3.28 -16.17 -1.64
C HIS A 300 -3.95 -16.05 -0.26
N GLY A 301 -4.27 -17.17 0.40
CA GLY A 301 -4.90 -17.16 1.72
C GLY A 301 -3.95 -16.73 2.82
N ASP A 302 -2.64 -16.91 2.61
CA ASP A 302 -1.57 -16.53 3.55
C ASP A 302 -0.48 -15.67 2.88
N ASN A 303 -0.92 -14.62 2.18
CA ASN A 303 -0.04 -13.69 1.49
C ASN A 303 0.52 -12.62 2.45
N THR A 304 1.84 -12.60 2.65
CA THR A 304 2.51 -11.56 3.47
C THR A 304 2.38 -10.16 2.90
N ALA A 305 2.24 -10.02 1.58
CA ALA A 305 1.95 -8.75 0.94
C ALA A 305 0.49 -8.29 1.16
N SER A 306 -0.28 -8.96 2.03
CA SER A 306 -1.59 -8.54 2.51
C SER A 306 -1.76 -8.83 4.01
N GLY A 307 -0.66 -8.99 4.76
CA GLY A 307 -0.68 -9.20 6.21
C GLY A 307 -0.82 -10.66 6.66
N GLY A 308 -0.64 -11.63 5.76
CA GLY A 308 -0.53 -13.04 6.12
C GLY A 308 0.66 -13.34 7.04
N THR A 309 0.57 -14.42 7.81
CA THR A 309 1.59 -14.86 8.77
C THR A 309 2.72 -15.63 8.11
N GLN A 310 2.50 -16.11 6.88
CA GLN A 310 3.41 -16.97 6.14
C GLN A 310 3.72 -18.31 6.82
N ASP A 311 2.81 -18.78 7.67
CA ASP A 311 2.95 -20.03 8.39
C ASP A 311 1.80 -21.01 8.14
N VAL A 312 0.80 -20.68 7.31
CA VAL A 312 -0.33 -21.59 7.04
C VAL A 312 0.12 -22.80 6.22
N MET A 313 -0.19 -24.00 6.74
CA MET A 313 0.26 -25.27 6.14
C MET A 313 -0.75 -25.95 5.21
N SER A 314 -1.93 -25.33 4.99
CA SER A 314 -3.07 -25.98 4.33
C SER A 314 -2.76 -26.46 2.90
N VAL A 315 -2.02 -25.67 2.11
CA VAL A 315 -1.61 -26.02 0.74
C VAL A 315 -0.65 -27.21 0.73
N ILE A 316 0.32 -27.22 1.66
CA ILE A 316 1.31 -28.30 1.77
C ILE A 316 0.66 -29.58 2.29
N GLU A 317 -0.20 -29.48 3.30
CA GLU A 317 -0.98 -30.60 3.82
C GLU A 317 -1.81 -31.26 2.71
N GLU A 318 -2.47 -30.46 1.86
CA GLU A 318 -3.27 -30.96 0.74
C GLU A 318 -2.41 -31.58 -0.38
N ALA A 319 -1.27 -30.97 -0.73
CA ALA A 319 -0.33 -31.52 -1.70
C ALA A 319 0.19 -32.89 -1.27
N LEU A 320 0.60 -33.03 0.00
CA LEU A 320 1.05 -34.31 0.56
C LEU A 320 -0.08 -35.34 0.60
N ARG A 321 -1.30 -34.94 0.99
CA ARG A 321 -2.48 -35.81 1.01
C ARG A 321 -2.80 -36.40 -0.37
N GLN A 322 -2.57 -35.63 -1.43
CA GLN A 322 -2.77 -36.07 -2.82
C GLN A 322 -1.56 -36.82 -3.42
N GLY A 323 -0.48 -36.96 -2.66
CA GLY A 323 0.73 -37.69 -3.06
C GLY A 323 1.56 -36.96 -4.12
N LEU A 324 1.56 -35.62 -4.10
CA LEU A 324 2.50 -34.85 -4.92
C LEU A 324 3.93 -35.08 -4.39
N ASP A 325 4.85 -35.35 -5.30
CA ASP A 325 6.29 -35.44 -5.07
C ASP A 325 7.04 -34.33 -5.82
N GLY A 326 8.34 -34.16 -5.53
CA GLY A 326 9.15 -33.11 -6.17
C GLY A 326 8.72 -31.66 -5.86
N VAL A 327 7.94 -31.46 -4.79
CA VAL A 327 7.44 -30.14 -4.38
C VAL A 327 8.51 -29.40 -3.58
N VAL A 328 8.79 -28.15 -3.98
CA VAL A 328 9.52 -27.19 -3.16
C VAL A 328 8.50 -26.23 -2.55
N ALA A 329 8.41 -26.22 -1.22
CA ALA A 329 7.47 -25.37 -0.49
C ALA A 329 8.21 -24.26 0.25
N GLY A 330 7.75 -23.02 0.11
CA GLY A 330 8.26 -21.90 0.87
C GLY A 330 8.03 -20.54 0.23
N PRO A 331 8.43 -19.48 0.93
CA PRO A 331 9.06 -19.54 2.27
C PRO A 331 8.02 -19.78 3.37
N ILE A 332 8.43 -20.35 4.52
CA ILE A 332 7.58 -20.55 5.70
C ILE A 332 8.21 -19.80 6.87
N CYS A 333 7.46 -18.91 7.53
CA CYS A 333 7.91 -18.19 8.70
C CYS A 333 7.79 -19.06 9.95
N ASP A 334 8.89 -19.70 10.35
CA ASP A 334 8.93 -20.54 11.55
C ASP A 334 10.28 -20.46 12.27
N PRO A 335 10.54 -19.39 13.04
CA PRO A 335 11.81 -19.20 13.74
C PRO A 335 12.16 -20.36 14.70
N ALA A 336 11.15 -20.98 15.30
CA ALA A 336 11.35 -22.11 16.22
C ALA A 336 11.85 -23.37 15.48
N SER A 337 11.28 -23.67 14.32
CA SER A 337 11.76 -24.80 13.49
C SER A 337 13.13 -24.51 12.90
N VAL A 338 13.38 -23.28 12.43
CA VAL A 338 14.70 -22.86 11.93
C VAL A 338 15.78 -23.08 12.98
N LYS A 339 15.54 -22.63 14.23
CA LYS A 339 16.48 -22.83 15.35
C LYS A 339 16.76 -24.32 15.58
N ARG A 340 15.73 -25.15 15.63
CA ARG A 340 15.86 -26.60 15.85
C ARG A 340 16.65 -27.30 14.75
N ILE A 341 16.43 -26.93 13.49
CA ILE A 341 17.15 -27.49 12.34
C ILE A 341 18.63 -27.09 12.40
N ILE A 342 18.93 -25.82 12.73
CA ILE A 342 20.31 -25.35 12.90
C ILE A 342 21.02 -26.10 14.03
N GLU A 343 20.37 -26.29 15.18
CA GLU A 343 20.94 -27.01 16.33
C GLU A 343 21.20 -28.50 16.04
N ALA A 344 20.34 -29.16 15.28
CA ALA A 344 20.49 -30.56 14.91
C ALA A 344 21.61 -30.78 13.87
N GLY A 345 21.85 -29.79 13.01
CA GLY A 345 22.80 -29.86 11.91
C GLY A 345 22.21 -30.52 10.66
N THR A 346 22.80 -30.22 9.50
CA THR A 346 22.25 -30.58 8.17
C THR A 346 22.24 -32.08 7.86
N ALA A 347 22.93 -32.91 8.66
CA ALA A 347 22.96 -34.37 8.50
C ALA A 347 22.01 -35.12 9.45
N ALA A 348 21.37 -34.42 10.39
CA ALA A 348 20.47 -35.02 11.35
C ALA A 348 19.04 -35.08 10.79
N SER A 349 18.34 -36.18 11.08
CA SER A 349 16.90 -36.22 10.86
C SER A 349 16.16 -35.69 12.09
N VAL A 350 15.18 -34.80 11.87
CA VAL A 350 14.38 -34.19 12.94
C VAL A 350 12.89 -34.32 12.64
N THR A 351 12.11 -34.64 13.67
CA THR A 351 10.65 -34.54 13.62
C THR A 351 10.21 -33.28 14.36
N LEU A 352 9.47 -32.40 13.69
CA LEU A 352 9.03 -31.14 14.25
C LEU A 352 7.64 -30.72 13.74
N PRO A 353 6.89 -29.91 14.52
CA PRO A 353 5.73 -29.19 14.01
C PRO A 353 6.21 -28.01 13.16
N LEU A 354 5.98 -28.08 11.84
CA LEU A 354 6.36 -27.03 10.89
C LEU A 354 5.17 -26.11 10.62
N GLY A 355 5.40 -24.80 10.67
CA GLY A 355 4.38 -23.78 10.41
C GLY A 355 3.16 -23.90 11.32
N GLY A 356 2.14 -23.09 11.06
CA GLY A 356 0.82 -23.13 11.67
C GLY A 356 0.86 -22.91 13.17
N LYS A 357 1.83 -22.13 13.67
CA LYS A 357 2.06 -21.89 15.10
C LYS A 357 1.39 -20.62 15.57
N ILE A 358 0.97 -19.76 14.65
CA ILE A 358 0.36 -18.48 14.95
C ILE A 358 -1.16 -18.63 14.97
N ASP A 359 -1.77 -18.24 16.09
CA ASP A 359 -3.22 -18.12 16.19
C ASP A 359 -3.69 -16.84 15.49
N MET A 360 -4.87 -16.90 14.86
CA MET A 360 -5.51 -15.76 14.19
C MET A 360 -6.86 -15.45 14.88
N PRO A 361 -6.84 -14.84 16.07
CA PRO A 361 -8.03 -14.67 16.90
C PRO A 361 -9.10 -13.78 16.26
N GLN A 362 -8.71 -12.78 15.46
CA GLN A 362 -9.65 -11.85 14.81
C GLN A 362 -10.63 -12.54 13.83
N ILE A 363 -10.25 -13.72 13.34
CA ILE A 363 -11.09 -14.56 12.46
C ILE A 363 -11.42 -15.91 13.11
N ASN A 364 -11.24 -16.04 14.43
CA ASN A 364 -11.52 -17.25 15.22
C ASN A 364 -10.81 -18.52 14.71
N LEU A 365 -9.57 -18.39 14.20
CA LEU A 365 -8.76 -19.52 13.77
C LEU A 365 -7.61 -19.79 14.74
N LYS A 366 -7.34 -21.07 14.95
CA LYS A 366 -6.18 -21.58 15.69
C LYS A 366 -5.10 -22.02 14.72
N GLY A 367 -3.84 -21.77 15.09
CA GLY A 367 -2.71 -22.31 14.36
C GLY A 367 -2.81 -23.84 14.32
N LYS A 368 -2.58 -24.41 13.13
CA LYS A 368 -2.56 -25.87 12.93
C LYS A 368 -1.20 -26.28 12.35
N PRO A 369 -0.21 -26.63 13.20
CA PRO A 369 1.08 -27.07 12.72
C PRO A 369 1.00 -28.40 11.98
N LEU A 370 1.88 -28.59 11.00
CA LEU A 370 2.04 -29.84 10.28
C LEU A 370 3.26 -30.59 10.82
N THR A 371 3.07 -31.77 11.42
CA THR A 371 4.20 -32.60 11.85
C THR A 371 4.89 -33.22 10.65
N VAL A 372 6.17 -32.93 10.49
CA VAL A 372 7.03 -33.45 9.41
C VAL A 372 8.30 -34.06 9.98
N THR A 373 8.86 -35.02 9.25
CA THR A 373 10.15 -35.65 9.51
C THR A 373 11.01 -35.55 8.26
N GLY A 374 12.26 -35.11 8.42
CA GLY A 374 13.23 -34.96 7.32
C GLY A 374 14.64 -34.96 7.83
#